data_AF-A0A101E283-F1
#
_entry.id   AF-A0A101E283-F1
#
_cell.length_a   1.000
_cell.length_b   1.000
_cell.length_c   1.000
_cell.angle_alpha   90.00
_cell.angle_beta   90.00
_cell.angle_gamma   90.00
#
_symmetry.space_group_name_H-M   'P 1'
#
loop_
_entity.id
_entity.type
_entity.pdbx_description
1 polymer ?
#
loop_
_entity_poly.entity_id
_entity_poly.type
_entity_poly.pdbx_seq_one_letter_code
_entity_poly.pdbx_strand_id
1 'polypeptide(L)' 'TVTYMKFTGLPDPPYAVGVVKLDGADTGMLCFLGGIDLSDWRKVHETFKPGTRVKAVWKEEREGKITDIQYFEPVK' A
#
# COMPACT_ATOMS: atom_id res chain seq x y z
N THR A 1 3.49 1.17 -7.97
CA THR A 1 4.32 2.33 -8.31
C THR A 1 5.01 2.84 -7.07
N VAL A 2 6.31 3.16 -7.15
CA VAL A 2 7.05 3.81 -6.05
C VAL A 2 7.32 5.26 -6.44
N THR A 3 6.98 6.18 -5.56
CA THR A 3 7.09 7.62 -5.80
C THR A 3 8.20 8.20 -4.95
N TYR A 4 9.18 8.82 -5.60
CA TYR A 4 10.37 9.42 -4.98
C TYR A 4 10.30 10.95 -4.88
N MET A 5 9.19 11.55 -5.31
CA MET A 5 8.98 12.99 -5.30
C MET A 5 7.87 13.37 -4.32
N LYS A 6 8.00 14.54 -3.69
CA LYS A 6 6.97 15.07 -2.80
C LYS A 6 5.81 15.63 -3.62
N PHE A 7 4.59 15.30 -3.21
CA PHE A 7 3.36 15.87 -3.71
C PHE A 7 2.54 16.43 -2.54
N THR A 8 1.84 17.55 -2.77
CA THR A 8 1.01 18.19 -1.74
C THR A 8 -0.10 17.25 -1.27
N GLY A 9 -0.24 17.10 0.04
CA GLY A 9 -1.26 16.24 0.65
C GLY A 9 -0.93 14.75 0.67
N LEU A 10 0.22 14.33 0.14
CA LEU A 10 0.70 12.94 0.20
C LEU A 10 1.86 12.78 1.19
N PRO A 11 2.13 11.54 1.65
CA PRO A 11 3.26 11.26 2.53
C PRO A 11 4.60 11.75 1.96
N ASP A 12 5.59 11.92 2.82
CA ASP A 12 6.94 12.19 2.36
C ASP A 12 7.48 10.99 1.56
N PRO A 13 8.15 11.22 0.42
CA PRO A 13 8.76 10.13 -0.33
C PRO A 13 9.93 9.48 0.45
N PRO A 14 10.23 8.20 0.21
CA PRO A 14 9.56 7.32 -0.74
C PRO A 14 8.27 6.71 -0.18
N TYR A 15 7.21 6.72 -0.99
CA TYR A 15 5.98 5.98 -0.70
C TYR A 15 5.56 5.15 -1.92
N ALA A 16 4.83 4.07 -1.69
CA ALA A 16 4.37 3.17 -2.72
C ALA A 16 2.85 3.10 -2.77
N VAL A 17 2.31 3.01 -3.98
CA VAL A 17 0.89 2.78 -4.23
C VAL A 17 0.70 1.58 -5.15
N GLY A 18 -0.37 0.84 -4.94
CA GLY A 18 -0.73 -0.32 -5.74
C GLY A 18 -2.24 -0.51 -5.80
N VAL A 19 -2.69 -1.29 -6.79
CA VAL A 19 -4.08 -1.72 -6.86
C VAL A 19 -4.22 -3.01 -6.08
N VAL A 20 -4.97 -2.96 -4.98
CA VAL A 20 -5.26 -4.12 -4.13
C VAL A 20 -6.68 -4.59 -4.43
N LYS A 21 -6.82 -5.87 -4.80
CA LYS A 21 -8.11 -6.53 -4.90
C LYS A 21 -8.36 -7.31 -3.62
N LEU A 22 -9.36 -6.91 -2.86
CA LEU A 22 -9.77 -7.62 -1.64
C LEU A 22 -10.40 -8.97 -2.01
N ASP A 23 -10.32 -9.94 -1.12
CA ASP A 23 -10.93 -11.24 -1.34
C ASP A 23 -12.44 -11.11 -1.47
N GLY A 24 -12.98 -11.74 -2.52
CA GLY A 24 -14.41 -11.67 -2.83
C GLY A 24 -14.86 -10.34 -3.45
N ALA A 25 -14.00 -9.33 -3.58
CA ALA A 25 -14.35 -8.10 -4.26
C ALA A 25 -14.35 -8.27 -5.79
N ASP A 26 -15.24 -7.58 -6.49
CA ASP A 26 -15.27 -7.58 -7.96
C ASP A 26 -14.16 -6.71 -8.56
N THR A 27 -13.78 -5.63 -7.86
CA THR A 27 -12.82 -4.63 -8.33
C THR A 27 -11.63 -4.43 -7.39
N GLY A 28 -10.55 -3.88 -7.93
CA GLY A 28 -9.40 -3.44 -7.17
C GLY A 28 -9.51 -1.97 -6.77
N MET A 29 -8.78 -1.61 -5.72
CA MET A 29 -8.73 -0.25 -5.19
C MET A 29 -7.29 0.23 -5.10
N LEU A 30 -7.06 1.50 -5.44
CA LEU A 30 -5.76 2.13 -5.25
C LEU A 30 -5.52 2.36 -3.75
N CYS A 31 -4.44 1.81 -3.21
CA CYS A 31 -4.06 1.94 -1.81
C CYS A 31 -2.56 2.13 -1.65
N PHE A 32 -2.15 2.62 -0.49
CA PHE A 32 -0.74 2.64 -0.12
C PHE A 32 -0.23 1.22 0.18
N LEU A 33 1.03 0.98 -0.17
CA LEU A 33 1.78 -0.24 0.15
C LEU A 33 2.88 0.12 1.15
N GLY A 34 3.10 -0.74 2.13
CA GLY A 34 4.05 -0.49 3.22
C GLY A 34 4.50 -1.77 3.92
N GLY A 35 5.07 -1.61 5.12
CA GLY A 35 5.61 -2.73 5.91
C GLY A 35 6.97 -3.25 5.42
N ILE A 36 7.58 -2.61 4.42
CA ILE A 36 8.94 -2.91 3.92
C ILE A 36 9.71 -1.62 3.64
N ASP A 37 11.01 -1.74 3.42
CA ASP A 37 11.84 -0.65 2.92
C ASP A 37 11.45 -0.27 1.48
N LEU A 38 11.08 0.99 1.28
CA LEU A 38 10.65 1.55 0.00
C LEU A 38 11.76 2.32 -0.74
N SER A 39 12.97 2.38 -0.17
CA SER A 39 14.09 3.11 -0.77
C SER A 39 14.53 2.53 -2.12
N ASP A 40 14.46 1.21 -2.29
CA ASP A 40 14.85 0.50 -3.52
C ASP A 40 13.63 -0.08 -4.26
N TRP A 41 13.24 0.57 -5.35
CA TRP A 41 12.07 0.18 -6.13
C TRP A 41 12.15 -1.26 -6.65
N ARG A 42 13.36 -1.80 -6.89
CA ARG A 42 13.52 -3.18 -7.38
C ARG A 42 13.04 -4.17 -6.32
N LYS A 43 13.45 -3.98 -5.06
CA LYS A 43 13.00 -4.81 -3.94
C LYS A 43 11.51 -4.68 -3.68
N VAL A 44 10.98 -3.46 -3.80
CA VAL A 44 9.52 -3.22 -3.67
C VAL A 44 8.77 -3.99 -4.76
N HIS A 45 9.26 -3.99 -6.00
CA HIS A 45 8.62 -4.71 -7.11
C HIS A 45 8.68 -6.23 -6.95
N GLU A 46 9.82 -6.77 -6.49
CA GLU A 46 9.97 -8.20 -6.19
C GLU A 46 9.01 -8.65 -5.07
N THR A 47 8.84 -7.81 -4.04
CA THR A 47 7.95 -8.10 -2.92
C THR A 47 6.47 -7.98 -3.33
N PHE A 48 6.10 -6.88 -3.97
CA PHE A 48 4.73 -6.58 -4.40
C PHE A 48 4.51 -6.89 -5.89
N LYS A 49 4.85 -8.11 -6.29
CA LYS A 49 4.49 -8.62 -7.62
C LYS A 49 2.98 -8.88 -7.73
N PRO A 50 2.40 -8.86 -8.94
CA PRO A 50 1.01 -9.25 -9.14
C PRO A 50 0.70 -10.61 -8.51
N GLY A 51 -0.38 -10.69 -7.73
CA GLY A 51 -0.77 -11.89 -7.00
C GLY A 51 -0.16 -12.03 -5.59
N THR A 52 0.76 -11.16 -5.17
CA THR A 52 1.22 -11.12 -3.77
C THR A 52 0.03 -10.92 -2.84
N ARG A 53 -0.08 -11.80 -1.83
CA ARG A 53 -1.08 -11.70 -0.78
C ARG A 53 -0.68 -10.59 0.19
N VAL A 54 -1.61 -9.70 0.47
CA VAL A 54 -1.41 -8.58 1.37
C VAL A 54 -2.50 -8.55 2.43
N LYS A 55 -2.23 -7.89 3.54
CA LYS A 55 -3.20 -7.61 4.60
C LYS A 55 -3.22 -6.12 4.91
N ALA A 56 -4.39 -5.61 5.28
CA ALA A 56 -4.55 -4.22 5.65
C ALA A 56 -3.91 -3.95 7.02
N VAL A 57 -3.13 -2.88 7.11
CA VAL A 57 -2.70 -2.28 8.37
C VAL A 57 -3.61 -1.09 8.65
N TRP A 58 -4.31 -1.16 9.78
CA TRP A 58 -5.31 -0.19 10.16
C TRP A 58 -4.72 0.89 11.07
N LYS A 59 -5.36 2.06 11.10
CA LYS A 59 -5.15 3.05 12.16
C LYS A 59 -5.60 2.50 13.50
N GLU A 60 -5.00 3.01 14.57
CA GLU A 60 -5.39 2.69 15.94
C GLU A 60 -6.83 3.13 16.19
N GLU A 61 -7.12 4.40 15.92
CA GLU A 61 -8.48 4.95 15.93
C GLU A 61 -9.09 4.89 14.53
N ARG A 62 -10.31 4.34 14.44
CA ARG A 62 -11.01 4.08 13.17
C ARG A 62 -12.34 4.81 13.16
N GLU A 63 -12.63 5.47 12.06
CA GLU A 63 -13.84 6.31 11.89
C GLU A 63 -14.85 5.72 10.89
N GLY A 64 -14.61 4.50 10.39
CA GLY A 64 -15.39 3.89 9.31
C GLY A 64 -15.07 4.47 7.93
N LYS A 65 -13.92 5.12 7.75
CA LYS A 65 -13.50 5.76 6.49
C LYS A 65 -12.47 4.91 5.77
N ILE A 66 -12.35 5.11 4.46
CA ILE A 66 -11.32 4.37 3.68
C ILE A 66 -9.90 4.67 4.15
N THR A 67 -9.69 5.87 4.68
CA THR A 67 -8.44 6.34 5.28
C THR A 67 -8.11 5.68 6.62
N ASP A 68 -8.97 4.83 7.15
CA ASP A 68 -8.66 3.99 8.31
C ASP A 68 -7.67 2.89 7.94
N ILE A 69 -7.58 2.53 6.67
CA ILE A 69 -6.51 1.68 6.14
C ILE A 69 -5.29 2.57 5.93
N GLN A 70 -4.24 2.37 6.72
CA GLN A 70 -2.99 3.12 6.58
C GLN A 70 -2.23 2.69 5.33
N TYR A 71 -2.07 1.38 5.15
CA TYR A 71 -1.42 0.76 3.99
C TYR A 71 -1.70 -0.74 3.99
N PHE A 72 -1.28 -1.41 2.91
CA PHE A 72 -1.24 -2.87 2.83
C PHE A 72 0.20 -3.36 2.92
N GLU A 73 0.43 -4.39 3.71
CA GLU A 73 1.73 -5.06 3.84
C GLU A 73 1.65 -6.51 3.34
N PRO A 74 2.76 -7.09 2.83
CA PRO A 74 2.77 -8.48 2.39
C PRO A 74 2.49 -9.43 3.55
N VAL A 75 1.71 -10.47 3.29
CA VAL A 75 1.54 -11.59 4.22
C VAL A 75 2.75 -12.51 4.04
N LYS A 76 3.38 -12.91 5.14
CA LYS A 76 4.47 -13.91 5.14
C LYS A 76 3.93 -15.29 4.77
#